data_AF-A0A7Y3JV08-F1
#
_entry.id   AF-A0A7Y3JV08-F1
#
_cell.length_a   1.000
_cell.length_b   1.000
_cell.length_c   1.000
_cell.angle_alpha   90.00
_cell.angle_beta   90.00
_cell.angle_gamma   90.00
#
_symmetry.space_group_name_H-M   'P 1'
#
loop_
_entity.id
_entity.type
_entity.pdbx_description
1 polymer ?
#
loop_
_entity_poly.entity_id
_entity_poly.type
_entity_poly.pdbx_seq_one_letter_code
_entity_poly.pdbx_strand_id
1 'polypeptide(L)' 'MTSLLLAGAPEAVANSSASTDQPQAERKICRKQIETGSLIKGKKVCFTAKQWQKLADANREEVERTSSMGSSSGK' A
#
# COMPACT_ATOMS: atom_id res chain seq x y z
N MET A 1 -45.01 -11.08 -19.12
CA MET A 1 -43.54 -10.93 -19.15
C MET A 1 -43.02 -11.25 -17.76
N THR A 2 -42.69 -12.52 -17.49
CA THR A 2 -42.14 -12.90 -16.18
C THR A 2 -41.35 -14.19 -16.35
N SER A 3 -40.03 -14.12 -16.20
CA SER A 3 -39.17 -15.26 -15.89
C SER A 3 -37.84 -14.73 -15.37
N LEU A 4 -37.69 -14.74 -14.04
CA LEU A 4 -36.43 -14.54 -13.33
C LEU A 4 -35.79 -15.92 -13.17
N LEU A 5 -34.60 -16.12 -13.75
CA LEU A 5 -33.77 -17.30 -13.49
C LEU A 5 -32.77 -16.98 -12.38
N LEU A 6 -32.88 -17.71 -11.27
CA LEU A 6 -31.95 -17.68 -10.14
C LEU A 6 -30.58 -18.23 -10.56
N ALA A 7 -29.54 -17.40 -10.45
CA ALA A 7 -28.15 -17.80 -10.58
C ALA A 7 -27.68 -18.46 -9.27
N GLY A 8 -27.42 -19.77 -9.30
CA GLY A 8 -26.67 -20.48 -8.26
C GLY A 8 -25.18 -20.39 -8.54
N ALA A 9 -24.41 -19.78 -7.64
CA ALA A 9 -22.95 -19.83 -7.63
C ALA A 9 -22.47 -20.55 -6.36
N PRO A 10 -21.44 -21.41 -6.46
CA PRO A 10 -21.03 -22.30 -5.38
C PRO A 10 -20.45 -21.54 -4.18
N GLU A 11 -20.83 -21.96 -2.99
CA GLU A 11 -20.24 -21.53 -1.72
C GLU A 11 -18.74 -21.86 -1.71
N ALA A 12 -17.93 -20.81 -1.74
CA ALA A 12 -16.49 -20.90 -1.60
C ALA A 12 -16.16 -21.38 -0.17
N VAL A 13 -15.64 -22.59 -0.07
CA VAL A 13 -15.15 -23.19 1.17
C VAL A 13 -13.97 -22.37 1.68
N ALA A 14 -14.21 -21.52 2.67
CA ALA A 14 -13.17 -20.74 3.33
C ALA A 14 -12.34 -21.66 4.25
N ASN A 15 -11.26 -22.21 3.70
CA ASN A 15 -10.22 -22.91 4.48
C ASN A 15 -9.58 -21.93 5.47
N SER A 16 -10.08 -21.93 6.70
CA SER A 16 -9.52 -21.18 7.81
C SER A 16 -8.31 -21.95 8.36
N SER A 17 -7.15 -21.73 7.75
CA SER A 17 -5.88 -22.23 8.29
C SER A 17 -5.55 -21.49 9.58
N ALA A 18 -5.66 -22.20 10.70
CA ALA A 18 -5.20 -21.77 12.01
C ALA A 18 -3.74 -21.31 11.94
N SER A 19 -3.52 -20.02 12.18
CA SER A 19 -2.18 -19.44 12.20
C SER A 19 -1.56 -19.67 13.57
N THR A 20 -0.56 -20.54 13.63
CA THR A 20 0.27 -20.75 14.82
C THR A 20 1.06 -19.47 15.11
N ASP A 21 0.94 -18.98 16.34
CA ASP A 21 1.60 -17.78 16.86
C ASP A 21 3.07 -18.10 17.14
N GLN A 22 3.88 -18.16 16.08
CA GLN A 22 5.32 -17.97 16.21
C GLN A 22 5.61 -16.48 16.05
N PRO A 23 6.62 -15.91 16.74
CA PRO A 23 7.03 -14.53 16.53
C PRO A 23 7.40 -14.38 15.06
N GLN A 24 6.45 -13.86 14.28
CA GLN A 24 6.58 -13.78 12.83
C GLN A 24 7.71 -12.80 12.57
N ALA A 25 8.88 -13.31 12.16
CA ALA A 25 9.94 -12.48 11.62
C ALA A 25 9.30 -11.48 10.65
N GLU A 26 9.44 -10.18 10.95
CA GLU A 26 8.68 -9.13 10.29
C GLU A 26 8.76 -9.30 8.77
N ARG A 27 7.63 -9.62 8.15
CA ARG A 27 7.57 -9.89 6.71
C ARG A 27 7.96 -8.63 5.95
N LYS A 28 8.90 -8.78 5.01
CA LYS A 28 9.29 -7.70 4.09
C LYS A 28 8.22 -7.55 3.01
N ILE A 29 7.76 -6.33 2.83
CA ILE A 29 6.81 -5.90 1.81
C ILE A 29 7.62 -5.21 0.70
N CYS A 30 7.58 -5.79 -0.49
CA CYS A 30 8.27 -5.25 -1.66
C CYS A 30 7.33 -4.38 -2.50
N ARG A 31 7.77 -3.17 -2.85
CA ARG A 31 7.06 -2.24 -3.74
C ARG A 31 7.97 -1.87 -4.92
N LYS A 32 7.39 -1.58 -6.09
CA LYS A 32 8.12 -1.05 -7.25
C LYS A 32 8.13 0.47 -7.14
N GLN A 33 9.30 1.07 -7.00
CA GLN A 33 9.47 2.52 -7.07
C GLN A 33 9.91 2.91 -8.48
N ILE A 34 9.19 3.85 -9.07
CA ILE A 34 9.56 4.50 -10.33
C ILE A 34 10.19 5.84 -9.98
N GLU A 35 11.36 6.13 -10.51
CA GLU A 35 11.98 7.43 -10.31
C GLU A 35 11.25 8.48 -11.15
N THR A 36 10.87 9.61 -10.52
CA THR A 36 10.15 10.68 -11.18
C THR A 36 10.92 11.16 -12.41
N GLY A 37 10.28 11.16 -13.58
CA GLY A 37 10.94 11.48 -14.86
C GLY A 37 11.57 10.29 -15.58
N SER A 38 11.54 9.07 -15.03
CA SER A 38 11.97 7.85 -15.72
C SER A 38 10.79 6.92 -16.02
N LEU A 39 10.48 6.72 -17.30
CA LEU A 39 9.40 5.82 -17.73
C LEU A 39 9.81 4.32 -17.69
N ILE A 40 11.11 4.05 -17.62
CA ILE A 40 11.66 2.70 -17.87
C ILE A 40 12.40 2.13 -16.65
N LYS A 41 12.98 2.98 -15.79
CA LYS A 41 13.73 2.53 -14.61
C LYS A 41 12.83 2.46 -13.39
N GLY A 42 12.30 1.27 -13.13
CA GLY A 42 11.68 0.92 -11.86
C GLY A 42 12.59 0.03 -11.02
N LYS A 43 12.81 0.35 -9.75
CA LYS A 43 13.54 -0.48 -8.79
C LYS A 43 12.58 -1.15 -7.80
N LYS A 44 12.86 -2.41 -7.44
CA LYS A 44 12.10 -3.13 -6.41
C LYS A 44 12.71 -2.82 -5.05
N VAL A 45 11.92 -2.26 -4.15
CA VAL A 45 12.34 -1.86 -2.81
C VAL A 45 11.55 -2.67 -1.80
N CYS A 46 12.24 -3.34 -0.88
CA CYS A 46 11.62 -4.22 0.11
C CYS A 46 11.95 -3.75 1.52
N PHE A 47 10.91 -3.48 2.30
CA PHE A 47 11.02 -3.02 3.69
C PHE A 47 9.98 -3.72 4.57
N THR A 48 10.20 -3.76 5.88
CA THR A 48 9.16 -4.22 6.82
C THR A 48 8.01 -3.21 6.91
N ALA A 49 6.88 -3.61 7.49
CA ALA A 49 5.76 -2.71 7.71
C ALA A 49 6.15 -1.47 8.53
N LYS A 50 6.94 -1.66 9.60
CA LYS A 50 7.44 -0.57 10.45
C LYS A 50 8.33 0.40 9.68
N GLN A 51 9.17 -0.12 8.79
CA GLN A 51 10.03 0.71 7.94
C GLN A 51 9.22 1.52 6.93
N TRP A 52 8.20 0.93 6.29
CA TRP A 52 7.30 1.66 5.40
C TRP A 52 6.56 2.79 6.11
N GLN A 53 6.14 2.57 7.35
CA GLN A 53 5.48 3.58 8.15
C GLN A 53 6.40 4.77 8.43
N LYS A 54 7.66 4.52 8.81
CA LYS A 54 8.66 5.58 8.99
C LYS A 54 8.88 6.40 7.72
N LEU A 55 8.95 5.76 6.55
CA LEU A 55 9.09 6.46 5.27
C LEU A 55 7.87 7.34 4.97
N ALA A 56 6.67 6.86 5.26
CA ALA A 56 5.44 7.63 5.05
C ALA A 56 5.35 8.84 5.97
N ASP A 57 5.75 8.68 7.23
CA ASP A 57 5.77 9.76 8.23
C ASP A 57 6.75 10.86 7.81
N ALA A 58 7.99 10.50 7.48
CA ALA A 58 9.00 11.45 7.01
C ALA A 58 8.57 12.19 5.72
N ASN A 59 7.90 11.50 4.80
CA ASN A 59 7.37 12.13 3.59
C ASN A 59 6.26 13.13 3.90
N ARG A 60 5.36 12.80 4.84
CA ARG A 60 4.31 13.71 5.28
C ARG A 60 4.88 14.99 5.88
N GLU A 61 5.85 14.87 6.78
CA GLU A 61 6.51 16.03 7.40
C GLU A 61 7.16 16.95 6.35
N GLU A 62 7.78 16.36 5.33
CA GLU A 62 8.38 17.11 4.23
C GLU A 62 7.34 17.84 3.37
N VAL A 63 6.22 17.19 3.07
CA VAL A 63 5.10 17.82 2.36
C VAL A 63 4.50 18.96 3.18
N GLU A 64 4.29 18.77 4.49
CA GLU A 64 3.76 19.81 5.38
C GLU A 64 4.72 21.02 5.45
N ARG A 65 6.03 20.77 5.56
CA ARG A 65 7.07 21.82 5.55
C ARG A 65 7.08 22.62 4.23
N THR A 66 7.11 21.92 3.10
CA THR A 66 7.17 22.56 1.78
C THR A 66 5.87 23.30 1.45
N SER A 67 4.71 22.75 1.83
CA SER A 67 3.41 23.40 1.65
C SER A 67 3.31 24.69 2.46
N SER A 68 3.85 24.69 3.68
CA SER A 68 3.88 25.89 4.54
C SER A 68 4.78 27.00 3.99
N MET A 69 5.87 26.66 3.28
CA MET A 69 6.75 27.64 2.62
C MET A 69 6.18 28.16 1.29
N GLY A 70 5.34 27.39 0.61
CA GLY A 70 4.68 27.81 -0.63
C GLY A 70 3.57 28.85 -0.45
N SER A 71 3.04 28.99 0.77
CA SER A 71 1.94 29.93 1.07
C SER A 71 2.38 31.38 1.32
N SER A 72 3.69 31.69 1.34
CA SER A 72 4.18 33.05 1.66
C SER A 72 4.56 33.92 0.45
N SER A 73 4.46 33.43 -0.79
CA SER A 73 4.95 34.17 -1.98
C SER A 73 3.85 34.87 -2.80
N GLY A 74 2.68 35.12 -2.22
CA GLY A 74 1.58 35.87 -2.86
C GLY A 74 1.33 37.20 -2.15
N LYS A 75 2.20 38.19 -2.33
CA LYS A 75 1.97 39.59 -1.93
C LYS A 75 2.61 40.56 -2.90
#